data_AF-A0A959NMG4-F1
#
_entry.id   AF-A0A959NMG4-F1
#
_cell.length_a   1.000
_cell.length_b   1.000
_cell.length_c   1.000
_cell.angle_alpha   90.00
_cell.angle_beta   90.00
_cell.angle_gamma   90.00
#
_symmetry.space_group_name_H-M   'P 1'
#
loop_
_entity.id
_entity.type
_entity.pdbx_description
1 polymer ?
#
loop_
_entity_poly.entity_id
_entity_poly.type
_entity_poly.pdbx_seq_one_letter_code
_entity_poly.pdbx_strand_id
1 'polypeptide(L)'
;LSFNFFLNNYLDYENRITDTIVPVINTFNYKHIEKKLKPLILKKWLDIEQQGENHNSLKYLDLFWFYLSPQVINFLKKQIDNQEAKSTIEYRYSYELNEFSYGSGKDLEILSRFRYHSDELFRDALELMFYYAIKVPSKMPAVIYTLKEKFSFSRLGYIHGDRIQHILFDFLFAKCSNNDNKTIYENVLTETLPSFLKLEYRENEGNGRAITIYTFHLWLSDSIKSFRTKCFNYLLQTVNKSIVLQILYRLNYYEYKHSDDILKHDLHFIYQIINKYFSPEEFEDCFVLQNVLEGLDWLKVDYSNEIKSEYNSKLYQLAEVLKRDRKRKRELGWQEEEKIHQKELKEYCSDFDISKYDSLFTNVSLILEHVKKVSRGNLVWQYENSLNTIFGNLAETDANLFLKALNLNFRKFSFNLNHTYIFNRFFQTAPQLYFELYKLINGLNANTKFCFHQTINVDNVSGEHLSLLYSDLLDSIKSLNLQYVFWDLTFVSKYKAIKEEKEIYSEILEIALSKIKT
;
A
#
# COMPACT_ATOMS: atom_id res chain seq x y z
N LEU A 1 -5.82 -50.14 -20.12
CA LEU A 1 -6.84 -49.52 -19.24
C LEU A 1 -7.46 -48.34 -19.98
N SER A 2 -8.78 -48.16 -19.92
CA SER A 2 -9.45 -47.02 -20.56
C SER A 2 -9.28 -45.74 -19.74
N PHE A 3 -9.33 -44.57 -20.37
CA PHE A 3 -9.24 -43.30 -19.66
C PHE A 3 -10.34 -43.12 -18.60
N ASN A 4 -11.54 -43.64 -18.86
CA ASN A 4 -12.66 -43.66 -17.90
C ASN A 4 -12.33 -44.40 -16.60
N PHE A 5 -11.54 -45.47 -16.67
CA PHE A 5 -11.11 -46.18 -15.47
C PHE A 5 -10.30 -45.26 -14.54
N PHE A 6 -9.44 -44.42 -15.10
CA PHE A 6 -8.65 -43.46 -14.33
C PHE A 6 -9.51 -42.33 -13.77
N LEU A 7 -10.40 -41.75 -14.59
CA LEU A 7 -11.33 -40.70 -14.16
C LEU A 7 -12.27 -41.14 -13.03
N ASN A 8 -12.63 -42.43 -12.97
CA ASN A 8 -13.56 -42.93 -11.97
C ASN A 8 -12.91 -43.31 -10.64
N ASN A 9 -11.62 -43.61 -10.62
CA ASN A 9 -10.97 -44.21 -9.45
C ASN A 9 -9.82 -43.38 -8.87
N TYR A 10 -9.33 -42.35 -9.56
CA TYR A 10 -8.09 -41.65 -9.17
C TYR A 10 -8.22 -40.12 -9.10
N LEU A 11 -9.42 -39.56 -8.97
CA LEU A 11 -9.60 -38.11 -8.80
C LEU A 11 -8.91 -37.56 -7.56
N ASP A 12 -8.65 -38.39 -6.56
CA ASP A 12 -7.88 -38.01 -5.38
C ASP A 12 -6.38 -37.89 -5.60
N TYR A 13 -5.89 -38.30 -6.77
CA TYR A 13 -4.49 -38.24 -7.16
C TYR A 13 -4.26 -37.24 -8.29
N GLU A 14 -4.77 -36.01 -8.14
CA GLU A 14 -4.67 -34.91 -9.13
C GLU A 14 -3.27 -34.77 -9.72
N ASN A 15 -2.23 -34.71 -8.87
CA ASN A 15 -0.85 -34.56 -9.32
C ASN A 15 -0.43 -35.68 -10.29
N ARG A 16 -0.83 -36.93 -10.02
CA ARG A 16 -0.52 -38.06 -10.90
C ARG A 16 -1.27 -37.99 -12.23
N ILE A 17 -2.52 -37.50 -12.20
CA ILE A 17 -3.28 -37.28 -13.43
C ILE A 17 -2.63 -36.18 -14.26
N THR A 18 -2.28 -35.05 -13.65
CA THR A 18 -1.61 -33.91 -14.30
C THR A 18 -0.25 -34.32 -14.88
N ASP A 19 0.60 -34.98 -14.08
CA ASP A 19 1.94 -35.45 -14.49
C ASP A 19 1.89 -36.48 -15.62
N THR A 20 0.75 -37.16 -15.80
CA THR A 20 0.56 -38.13 -16.90
C THR A 20 -0.03 -37.47 -18.14
N ILE A 21 -1.05 -36.63 -17.98
CA ILE A 21 -1.79 -36.04 -19.11
C ILE A 21 -1.02 -34.89 -19.75
N VAL A 22 -0.39 -34.02 -18.95
CA VAL A 22 0.28 -32.81 -19.45
C VAL A 22 1.45 -33.14 -20.39
N PRO A 23 2.36 -34.09 -20.08
CA PRO A 23 3.42 -34.46 -21.03
C PRO A 23 2.88 -35.06 -22.33
N VAL A 24 1.80 -35.85 -22.26
CA VAL A 24 1.17 -36.44 -23.45
C VAL A 24 0.54 -35.35 -24.32
N ILE A 25 -0.14 -34.38 -23.72
CA ILE A 25 -0.66 -33.21 -24.42
C ILE A 25 0.47 -32.39 -25.09
N ASN A 26 1.57 -32.17 -24.38
CA ASN A 26 2.67 -31.35 -24.88
C ASN A 26 3.49 -32.06 -25.98
N THR A 27 3.53 -33.39 -25.96
CA THR A 27 4.35 -34.20 -26.89
C THR A 27 3.60 -34.55 -28.18
N PHE A 28 2.29 -34.74 -28.12
CA PHE A 28 1.48 -35.20 -29.25
C PHE A 28 0.52 -34.11 -29.74
N ASN A 29 -0.11 -34.31 -30.90
CA ASN A 29 -1.02 -33.32 -31.47
C ASN A 29 -2.23 -33.06 -30.54
N TYR A 30 -2.21 -31.91 -29.85
CA TYR A 30 -3.25 -31.47 -28.92
C TYR A 30 -4.67 -31.65 -29.46
N LYS A 31 -4.93 -31.24 -30.71
CA LYS A 31 -6.27 -31.33 -31.31
C LYS A 31 -6.76 -32.78 -31.45
N HIS A 32 -5.84 -33.73 -31.67
CA HIS A 32 -6.19 -35.14 -31.75
C HIS A 32 -6.50 -35.73 -30.37
N ILE A 33 -5.74 -35.33 -29.35
CA ILE A 33 -5.96 -35.75 -27.96
C ILE A 33 -7.26 -35.17 -27.42
N GLU A 34 -7.50 -33.86 -27.63
CA GLU A 34 -8.72 -33.17 -27.20
C GLU A 34 -9.97 -33.89 -27.71
N LYS A 35 -10.01 -34.22 -29.02
CA LYS A 35 -11.15 -34.93 -29.63
C LYS A 35 -11.48 -36.26 -28.97
N LYS A 36 -10.48 -36.95 -28.38
CA LYS A 36 -10.67 -38.25 -27.71
C LYS A 36 -11.01 -38.10 -26.23
N LEU A 37 -10.35 -37.18 -25.53
CA LEU A 37 -10.49 -37.05 -24.07
C LEU A 37 -11.70 -36.20 -23.67
N LYS A 38 -11.97 -35.10 -24.39
CA LYS A 38 -13.01 -34.13 -24.02
C LYS A 38 -14.40 -34.75 -23.86
N PRO A 39 -14.89 -35.65 -24.74
CA PRO A 39 -16.20 -36.28 -24.54
C PRO A 39 -16.29 -37.13 -23.27
N LEU A 40 -15.20 -37.81 -22.91
CA LEU A 40 -15.14 -38.65 -21.70
C LEU A 40 -15.14 -37.79 -20.44
N ILE A 41 -14.36 -36.70 -20.46
CA ILE A 41 -14.28 -35.73 -19.37
C ILE A 41 -15.64 -35.04 -19.17
N LEU A 42 -16.28 -34.59 -20.25
CA LEU A 42 -17.59 -33.95 -20.18
C LEU A 42 -18.67 -34.90 -19.64
N LYS A 43 -18.67 -36.17 -20.07
CA LYS A 43 -19.62 -37.16 -19.56
C LYS A 43 -19.47 -37.31 -18.04
N LYS A 44 -18.25 -37.45 -17.53
CA LYS A 44 -17.98 -37.57 -16.10
C LYS A 44 -18.37 -36.30 -15.33
N TRP A 45 -18.15 -35.11 -15.90
CA TRP A 45 -18.64 -33.86 -15.31
C TRP A 45 -20.16 -33.88 -15.12
N LEU A 46 -20.93 -34.29 -16.14
CA LEU A 46 -22.39 -34.35 -16.06
C LEU A 46 -22.86 -35.31 -14.97
N ASP A 47 -22.18 -36.46 -14.80
CA ASP A 47 -22.47 -37.40 -13.71
C ASP A 47 -22.22 -36.76 -12.33
N ILE A 48 -21.13 -35.99 -12.17
CA ILE A 48 -20.79 -35.28 -10.92
C ILE A 48 -21.81 -34.17 -10.63
N GLU A 49 -22.17 -33.37 -11.65
CA GLU A 49 -23.14 -32.27 -11.51
C GLU A 49 -24.52 -32.79 -11.09
N GLN A 50 -24.95 -33.94 -11.62
CA GLN A 50 -26.22 -34.58 -11.24
C GLN A 50 -26.24 -35.09 -9.80
N GLN A 51 -25.09 -35.49 -9.25
CA GLN A 51 -24.98 -36.02 -7.88
C GLN A 51 -24.98 -34.92 -6.81
N GLY A 52 -24.77 -33.65 -7.18
CA GLY A 52 -24.82 -32.51 -6.25
C GLY A 52 -23.63 -32.41 -5.28
N GLU A 53 -22.54 -33.16 -5.51
CA GLU A 53 -21.37 -33.17 -4.64
C GLU A 53 -20.46 -31.95 -4.92
N ASN A 54 -20.69 -30.84 -4.21
CA ASN A 54 -19.97 -29.57 -4.41
C ASN A 54 -18.44 -29.69 -4.29
N HIS A 55 -17.92 -30.52 -3.37
CA HIS A 55 -16.47 -30.66 -3.18
C HIS A 55 -15.79 -31.39 -4.35
N ASN A 56 -16.42 -32.44 -4.87
CA ASN A 56 -15.91 -33.18 -6.03
C ASN A 56 -16.02 -32.36 -7.33
N SER A 57 -16.97 -31.43 -7.38
CA SER A 57 -17.19 -30.55 -8.52
C SER A 57 -16.03 -29.58 -8.75
N LEU A 58 -15.62 -28.83 -7.72
CA LEU A 58 -14.53 -27.84 -7.86
C LEU A 58 -13.21 -28.52 -8.19
N LYS A 59 -12.92 -29.65 -7.54
CA LYS A 59 -11.72 -30.47 -7.77
C LYS A 59 -11.61 -30.94 -9.23
N TYR A 60 -12.72 -31.47 -9.76
CA TYR A 60 -12.79 -31.96 -11.13
C TYR A 60 -12.64 -30.84 -12.15
N LEU A 61 -13.30 -29.71 -11.91
CA LEU A 61 -13.23 -28.52 -12.76
C LEU A 61 -11.85 -27.86 -12.72
N ASP A 62 -11.19 -27.83 -11.56
CA ASP A 62 -9.82 -27.33 -11.40
C ASP A 62 -8.83 -28.11 -12.27
N LEU A 63 -8.97 -29.44 -12.29
CA LEU A 63 -8.12 -30.34 -13.07
C LEU A 63 -8.35 -30.23 -14.58
N PHE A 64 -9.61 -30.12 -15.02
CA PHE A 64 -9.99 -30.17 -16.43
C PHE A 64 -10.45 -28.83 -17.01
N TRP A 65 -10.05 -27.72 -16.38
CA TRP A 65 -10.54 -26.38 -16.70
C TRP A 65 -10.44 -26.00 -18.19
N PHE A 66 -9.37 -26.47 -18.86
CA PHE A 66 -9.08 -26.18 -20.26
C PHE A 66 -9.94 -27.00 -21.24
N TYR A 67 -10.49 -28.14 -20.82
CA TYR A 67 -11.46 -28.90 -21.62
C TYR A 67 -12.91 -28.54 -21.28
N LEU A 68 -13.15 -28.10 -20.06
CA LEU A 68 -14.48 -27.79 -19.51
C LEU A 68 -14.72 -26.29 -19.34
N SER A 69 -14.06 -25.46 -20.14
CA SER A 69 -14.08 -24.00 -20.01
C SER A 69 -15.49 -23.40 -19.83
N PRO A 70 -16.51 -23.75 -20.64
CA PRO A 70 -17.88 -23.27 -20.43
C PRO A 70 -18.50 -23.75 -19.10
N GLN A 71 -18.25 -25.00 -18.71
CA GLN A 71 -18.78 -25.59 -17.48
C GLN A 71 -18.15 -24.93 -16.25
N VAL A 72 -16.84 -24.66 -16.27
CA VAL A 72 -16.13 -23.96 -15.20
C VAL A 72 -16.72 -22.57 -14.98
N ILE A 73 -16.84 -21.76 -16.04
CA ILE A 73 -17.38 -20.39 -15.95
C ILE A 73 -18.81 -20.43 -15.39
N ASN A 74 -19.67 -21.32 -15.90
CA ASN A 74 -21.04 -21.44 -15.43
C ASN A 74 -21.10 -21.89 -13.95
N PHE A 75 -20.29 -22.88 -13.57
CA PHE A 75 -20.23 -23.37 -12.20
C PHE A 75 -19.79 -22.27 -11.22
N LEU A 76 -18.70 -21.58 -11.51
CA LEU A 76 -18.20 -20.48 -10.68
C LEU A 76 -19.21 -19.33 -10.62
N LYS A 77 -19.89 -19.01 -11.73
CA LYS A 77 -20.98 -18.04 -11.73
C LYS A 77 -22.12 -18.45 -10.81
N LYS A 78 -22.61 -19.70 -10.87
CA LYS A 78 -23.64 -20.21 -9.96
C LYS A 78 -23.20 -20.11 -8.49
N GLN A 79 -21.93 -20.44 -8.20
CA GLN A 79 -21.38 -20.31 -6.84
C GLN A 79 -21.36 -18.85 -6.36
N ILE A 80 -20.96 -17.91 -7.21
CA ILE A 80 -20.98 -16.48 -6.90
C ILE A 80 -22.44 -16.00 -6.72
N ASP A 81 -23.35 -16.43 -7.59
CA ASP A 81 -24.78 -16.10 -7.55
C ASP A 81 -25.44 -16.54 -6.23
N ASN A 82 -24.99 -17.65 -5.64
CA ASN A 82 -25.51 -18.17 -4.37
C ASN A 82 -24.94 -17.46 -3.12
N GLN A 83 -23.91 -16.61 -3.25
CA GLN A 83 -23.41 -15.83 -2.12
C GLN A 83 -24.33 -14.64 -1.83
N GLU A 84 -24.57 -14.36 -0.55
CA GLU A 84 -25.30 -13.16 -0.13
C GLU A 84 -24.52 -11.90 -0.53
N ALA A 85 -25.22 -10.95 -1.15
CA ALA A 85 -24.63 -9.65 -1.43
C ALA A 85 -24.39 -8.92 -0.10
N LYS A 86 -23.18 -8.39 0.10
CA LYS A 86 -22.89 -7.61 1.31
C LYS A 86 -23.61 -6.26 1.23
N SER A 87 -24.25 -5.85 2.33
CA SER A 87 -24.97 -4.58 2.44
C SER A 87 -24.05 -3.36 2.44
N THR A 88 -22.76 -3.52 2.78
CA THR A 88 -21.76 -2.46 2.76
C THR A 88 -20.93 -2.49 1.46
N ILE A 89 -20.94 -1.37 0.74
CA ILE A 89 -20.25 -1.16 -0.55
C ILE A 89 -18.80 -0.65 -0.33
N GLU A 90 -18.24 -0.80 0.88
CA GLU A 90 -16.89 -0.32 1.15
C GLU A 90 -15.86 -1.27 0.54
N TYR A 91 -15.23 -0.83 -0.56
CA TYR A 91 -14.19 -1.57 -1.25
C TYR A 91 -12.81 -1.23 -0.70
N ARG A 92 -12.06 -2.26 -0.33
CA ARG A 92 -10.61 -2.15 -0.13
C ARG A 92 -9.90 -2.47 -1.45
N TYR A 93 -9.13 -1.52 -1.96
CA TYR A 93 -8.40 -1.66 -3.23
C TYR A 93 -6.91 -2.02 -3.04
N SER A 94 -6.43 -2.04 -1.80
CA SER A 94 -5.09 -2.48 -1.44
C SER A 94 -5.11 -3.82 -0.69
N TYR A 95 -3.94 -4.43 -0.55
CA TYR A 95 -3.71 -5.63 0.25
C TYR A 95 -2.43 -5.48 1.08
N GLU A 96 -2.39 -6.17 2.21
CA GLU A 96 -1.25 -6.14 3.13
C GLU A 96 -0.13 -7.09 2.67
N LEU A 97 1.08 -6.88 3.21
CA LEU A 97 2.21 -7.76 2.96
C LEU A 97 1.85 -9.19 3.40
N ASN A 98 2.09 -10.17 2.53
CA ASN A 98 1.83 -11.60 2.76
C ASN A 98 0.36 -12.00 2.95
N GLU A 99 -0.60 -11.08 2.75
CA GLU A 99 -2.03 -11.38 2.88
C GLU A 99 -2.47 -12.56 2.01
N PHE A 100 -1.92 -12.65 0.79
CA PHE A 100 -2.21 -13.71 -0.18
C PHE A 100 -1.03 -14.68 -0.39
N SER A 101 -0.21 -14.88 0.65
CA SER A 101 0.91 -15.84 0.63
C SER A 101 0.46 -17.27 0.30
N TYR A 102 -0.78 -17.64 0.68
CA TYR A 102 -1.40 -18.93 0.35
C TYR A 102 -2.29 -18.92 -0.91
N GLY A 103 -2.30 -17.81 -1.66
CA GLY A 103 -3.12 -17.63 -2.87
C GLY A 103 -4.34 -16.73 -2.68
N SER A 104 -4.96 -16.35 -3.80
CA SER A 104 -6.14 -15.47 -3.86
C SER A 104 -7.48 -16.20 -3.62
N GLY A 105 -7.43 -17.51 -3.38
CA GLY A 105 -8.58 -18.39 -3.31
C GLY A 105 -8.83 -19.16 -4.62
N LYS A 106 -9.33 -20.38 -4.49
CA LYS A 106 -9.43 -21.36 -5.60
C LYS A 106 -10.22 -20.85 -6.81
N ASP A 107 -11.33 -20.15 -6.59
CA ASP A 107 -12.16 -19.64 -7.69
C ASP A 107 -11.39 -18.64 -8.57
N LEU A 108 -10.69 -17.69 -7.94
CA LEU A 108 -9.86 -16.70 -8.63
C LEU A 108 -8.62 -17.35 -9.26
N GLU A 109 -8.04 -18.37 -8.62
CA GLU A 109 -6.93 -19.13 -9.19
C GLU A 109 -7.34 -19.82 -10.49
N ILE A 110 -8.51 -20.49 -10.52
CA ILE A 110 -9.04 -21.15 -11.71
C ILE A 110 -9.34 -20.11 -12.81
N LEU A 111 -10.06 -19.02 -12.47
CA LEU A 111 -10.36 -17.94 -13.42
C LEU A 111 -9.08 -17.33 -14.00
N SER A 112 -8.02 -17.19 -13.21
CA SER A 112 -6.74 -16.66 -13.70
C SER A 112 -6.10 -17.52 -14.79
N ARG A 113 -6.38 -18.83 -14.87
CA ARG A 113 -5.76 -19.74 -15.85
C ARG A 113 -6.29 -19.54 -17.26
N PHE A 114 -7.48 -18.97 -17.39
CA PHE A 114 -8.07 -18.61 -18.69
C PHE A 114 -7.21 -17.61 -19.49
N ARG A 115 -6.24 -16.93 -18.85
CA ARG A 115 -5.22 -16.14 -19.54
C ARG A 115 -4.44 -16.92 -20.61
N TYR A 116 -4.32 -18.25 -20.44
CA TYR A 116 -3.64 -19.15 -21.38
C TYR A 116 -4.59 -19.79 -22.40
N HIS A 117 -5.86 -19.42 -22.42
CA HIS A 117 -6.84 -19.88 -23.39
C HIS A 117 -7.06 -18.79 -24.48
N SER A 118 -8.11 -18.96 -25.26
CA SER A 118 -8.63 -17.96 -26.20
C SER A 118 -9.00 -16.63 -25.54
N ASP A 119 -8.81 -15.55 -26.29
CA ASP A 119 -9.08 -14.17 -25.87
C ASP A 119 -10.52 -13.94 -25.39
N GLU A 120 -11.50 -14.58 -26.02
CA GLU A 120 -12.92 -14.52 -25.62
C GLU A 120 -13.12 -15.06 -24.21
N LEU A 121 -12.71 -16.31 -23.97
CA LEU A 121 -12.80 -16.93 -22.64
C LEU A 121 -11.97 -16.22 -21.57
N PHE A 122 -10.85 -15.58 -21.94
CA PHE A 122 -10.12 -14.75 -20.99
C PHE A 122 -10.92 -13.50 -20.60
N ARG A 123 -11.60 -12.85 -21.55
CA ARG A 123 -12.50 -11.72 -21.27
C ARG A 123 -13.68 -12.16 -20.39
N ASP A 124 -14.29 -13.31 -20.68
CA ASP A 124 -15.38 -13.86 -19.85
C ASP A 124 -14.91 -14.12 -18.41
N ALA A 125 -13.69 -14.65 -18.25
CA ALA A 125 -13.11 -14.86 -16.93
C ALA A 125 -12.86 -13.53 -16.19
N LEU A 126 -12.37 -12.49 -16.90
CA LEU A 126 -12.24 -11.15 -16.32
C LEU A 126 -13.59 -10.59 -15.88
N GLU A 127 -14.63 -10.71 -16.72
CA GLU A 127 -15.99 -10.29 -16.35
C GLU A 127 -16.47 -10.99 -15.08
N LEU A 128 -16.24 -12.29 -14.97
CA LEU A 128 -16.65 -13.05 -13.80
C LEU A 128 -15.84 -12.70 -12.55
N MET A 129 -14.52 -12.44 -12.67
CA MET A 129 -13.68 -11.98 -11.56
C MET A 129 -14.18 -10.65 -10.98
N PHE A 130 -14.51 -9.69 -11.85
CA PHE A 130 -15.05 -8.39 -11.42
C PHE A 130 -16.48 -8.50 -10.91
N TYR A 131 -17.32 -9.31 -11.54
CA TYR A 131 -18.65 -9.61 -11.03
C TYR A 131 -18.58 -10.16 -9.60
N TYR A 132 -17.62 -11.05 -9.33
CA TYR A 132 -17.41 -11.57 -7.99
C TYR A 132 -17.03 -10.47 -6.99
N ALA A 133 -16.01 -9.67 -7.31
CA ALA A 133 -15.54 -8.63 -6.40
C ALA A 133 -16.58 -7.51 -6.17
N ILE A 134 -17.40 -7.18 -7.17
CA ILE A 134 -18.49 -6.21 -7.03
C ILE A 134 -19.60 -6.76 -6.13
N LYS A 135 -19.97 -8.03 -6.29
CA LYS A 135 -20.99 -8.67 -5.45
C LYS A 135 -20.51 -8.86 -4.00
N VAL A 136 -19.22 -9.16 -3.83
CA VAL A 136 -18.59 -9.40 -2.53
C VAL A 136 -17.36 -8.47 -2.39
N PRO A 137 -17.54 -7.21 -1.96
CA PRO A 137 -16.48 -6.19 -1.92
C PRO A 137 -15.18 -6.61 -1.22
N SER A 138 -15.26 -7.47 -0.22
CA SER A 138 -14.07 -8.02 0.47
C SER A 138 -13.16 -8.88 -0.42
N LYS A 139 -13.59 -9.27 -1.63
CA LYS A 139 -12.79 -10.00 -2.61
C LYS A 139 -12.00 -9.09 -3.55
N MET A 140 -12.26 -7.78 -3.55
CA MET A 140 -11.54 -6.82 -4.39
C MET A 140 -10.02 -6.85 -4.21
N PRO A 141 -9.45 -6.92 -2.99
CA PRO A 141 -8.00 -7.05 -2.78
C PRO A 141 -7.42 -8.29 -3.46
N ALA A 142 -8.13 -9.42 -3.41
CA ALA A 142 -7.69 -10.69 -4.00
C ALA A 142 -7.74 -10.66 -5.53
N VAL A 143 -8.73 -9.97 -6.12
CA VAL A 143 -8.77 -9.71 -7.56
C VAL A 143 -7.57 -8.87 -7.97
N ILE A 144 -7.31 -7.75 -7.30
CA ILE A 144 -6.18 -6.86 -7.61
C ILE A 144 -4.82 -7.58 -7.48
N TYR A 145 -4.67 -8.40 -6.43
CA TYR A 145 -3.51 -9.28 -6.29
C TYR A 145 -3.37 -10.24 -7.49
N THR A 146 -4.47 -10.88 -7.89
CA THR A 146 -4.47 -11.78 -9.07
C THR A 146 -4.06 -11.06 -10.34
N LEU A 147 -4.55 -9.83 -10.57
CA LEU A 147 -4.17 -9.03 -11.73
C LEU A 147 -2.65 -8.75 -11.73
N LYS A 148 -2.11 -8.31 -10.59
CA LYS A 148 -0.69 -7.92 -10.48
C LYS A 148 0.28 -9.10 -10.51
N GLU A 149 -0.10 -10.24 -9.95
CA GLU A 149 0.80 -11.40 -9.84
C GLU A 149 0.64 -12.38 -11.00
N LYS A 150 -0.60 -12.69 -11.43
CA LYS A 150 -0.86 -13.71 -12.44
C LYS A 150 -0.90 -13.15 -13.86
N PHE A 151 -1.22 -11.86 -14.00
CA PHE A 151 -1.28 -11.20 -15.31
C PHE A 151 -0.13 -10.23 -15.54
N SER A 152 0.91 -10.22 -14.69
CA SER A 152 2.14 -9.46 -14.90
C SER A 152 2.88 -9.87 -16.17
N PHE A 153 3.81 -9.02 -16.64
CA PHE A 153 4.73 -9.42 -17.69
C PHE A 153 5.55 -10.63 -17.22
N SER A 154 5.88 -11.51 -18.17
CA SER A 154 6.75 -12.67 -17.95
C SER A 154 7.93 -12.61 -18.91
N ARG A 155 9.01 -13.31 -18.58
CA ARG A 155 10.25 -13.30 -19.36
C ARG A 155 10.04 -13.74 -20.81
N LEU A 156 9.05 -14.59 -21.06
CA LEU A 156 8.69 -15.11 -22.39
C LEU A 156 7.39 -14.52 -22.95
N GLY A 157 6.77 -13.56 -22.25
CA GLY A 157 5.51 -12.93 -22.66
C GLY A 157 5.60 -12.24 -24.03
N TYR A 158 6.76 -11.65 -24.33
CA TYR A 158 7.02 -10.95 -25.59
C TYR A 158 6.87 -11.85 -26.83
N ILE A 159 7.09 -13.17 -26.71
CA ILE A 159 6.93 -14.14 -27.80
C ILE A 159 5.47 -14.19 -28.28
N HIS A 160 4.53 -13.90 -27.38
CA HIS A 160 3.10 -13.83 -27.64
C HIS A 160 2.60 -12.38 -27.74
N GLY A 161 3.50 -11.41 -27.92
CA GLY A 161 3.17 -9.99 -28.04
C GLY A 161 2.46 -9.45 -26.80
N ASP A 162 2.84 -9.91 -25.60
CA ASP A 162 2.31 -9.46 -24.31
C ASP A 162 0.77 -9.42 -24.26
N ARG A 163 0.15 -10.41 -24.92
CA ARG A 163 -1.29 -10.48 -25.16
C ARG A 163 -2.13 -10.31 -23.91
N ILE A 164 -1.65 -10.84 -22.78
CA ILE A 164 -2.39 -10.84 -21.51
C ILE A 164 -2.57 -9.41 -21.00
N GLN A 165 -1.50 -8.61 -21.03
CA GLN A 165 -1.52 -7.23 -20.56
C GLN A 165 -2.40 -6.35 -21.46
N HIS A 166 -2.30 -6.55 -22.78
CA HIS A 166 -3.16 -5.86 -23.72
C HIS A 166 -4.65 -6.14 -23.48
N ILE A 167 -5.07 -7.41 -23.36
CA ILE A 167 -6.49 -7.74 -23.14
C ILE A 167 -6.98 -7.20 -21.80
N LEU A 168 -6.18 -7.32 -20.73
CA LEU A 168 -6.54 -6.83 -19.41
C LEU A 168 -6.82 -5.32 -19.43
N PHE A 169 -5.90 -4.53 -20.00
CA PHE A 169 -6.05 -3.08 -19.98
C PHE A 169 -7.08 -2.57 -21.00
N ASP A 170 -7.21 -3.20 -22.17
CA ASP A 170 -8.30 -2.91 -23.10
C ASP A 170 -9.67 -3.16 -22.42
N PHE A 171 -9.79 -4.24 -21.65
CA PHE A 171 -10.98 -4.53 -20.84
C PHE A 171 -11.24 -3.44 -19.77
N LEU A 172 -10.23 -3.09 -18.97
CA LEU A 172 -10.36 -2.08 -17.92
C LEU A 172 -10.73 -0.70 -18.49
N PHE A 173 -10.05 -0.26 -19.56
CA PHE A 173 -10.34 1.02 -20.19
C PHE A 173 -11.79 1.07 -20.71
N ALA A 174 -12.26 0.00 -21.36
CA ALA A 174 -13.64 -0.08 -21.83
C ALA A 174 -14.67 0.02 -20.67
N LYS A 175 -14.41 -0.65 -19.53
CA LYS A 175 -15.29 -0.59 -18.36
C LYS A 175 -15.23 0.76 -17.64
N CYS A 176 -14.12 1.50 -17.72
CA CYS A 176 -14.05 2.89 -17.23
C CYS A 176 -14.86 3.88 -18.08
N SER A 177 -15.06 3.60 -19.38
CA SER A 177 -15.80 4.51 -20.27
C SER A 177 -17.32 4.31 -20.23
N ASN A 178 -17.79 3.06 -20.10
CA ASN A 178 -19.19 2.69 -20.37
C ASN A 178 -19.79 1.73 -19.32
N ASN A 179 -19.71 2.05 -18.02
CA ASN A 179 -20.26 1.18 -16.97
C ASN A 179 -20.75 1.95 -15.73
N ASP A 180 -21.84 1.47 -15.12
CA ASP A 180 -22.37 2.01 -13.86
C ASP A 180 -21.36 1.86 -12.69
N ASN A 181 -20.44 0.89 -12.79
CA ASN A 181 -19.37 0.66 -11.83
C ASN A 181 -18.05 1.36 -12.21
N LYS A 182 -18.10 2.40 -13.05
CA LYS A 182 -16.92 3.15 -13.54
C LYS A 182 -15.90 3.46 -12.43
N THR A 183 -16.34 4.01 -11.31
CA THR A 183 -15.45 4.39 -10.19
C THR A 183 -14.68 3.20 -9.62
N ILE A 184 -15.28 2.00 -9.61
CA ILE A 184 -14.63 0.78 -9.14
C ILE A 184 -13.49 0.40 -10.07
N TYR A 185 -13.73 0.40 -11.38
CA TYR A 185 -12.70 0.11 -12.38
C TYR A 185 -11.60 1.16 -12.40
N GLU A 186 -11.94 2.44 -12.23
CA GLU A 186 -11.00 3.55 -12.09
C GLU A 186 -10.06 3.37 -10.89
N ASN A 187 -10.60 2.96 -9.74
CA ASN A 187 -9.81 2.67 -8.54
C ASN A 187 -8.89 1.46 -8.76
N VAL A 188 -9.39 0.39 -9.38
CA VAL A 188 -8.57 -0.80 -9.72
C VAL A 188 -7.46 -0.46 -10.70
N LEU A 189 -7.74 0.38 -11.69
CA LEU A 189 -6.73 0.85 -12.64
C LEU A 189 -5.67 1.70 -11.94
N THR A 190 -6.09 2.55 -11.01
CA THR A 190 -5.18 3.32 -10.15
C THR A 190 -4.26 2.38 -9.36
N GLU A 191 -4.77 1.27 -8.83
CA GLU A 191 -3.94 0.28 -8.12
C GLU A 191 -2.96 -0.49 -9.00
N THR A 192 -3.42 -0.88 -10.18
CA THR A 192 -2.74 -1.87 -11.01
C THR A 192 -1.77 -1.24 -12.00
N LEU A 193 -2.19 -0.19 -12.72
CA LEU A 193 -1.43 0.37 -13.84
C LEU A 193 0.02 0.74 -13.50
N PRO A 194 0.34 1.36 -12.35
CA PRO A 194 1.73 1.65 -12.00
C PRO A 194 2.64 0.41 -11.95
N SER A 195 2.09 -0.76 -11.62
CA SER A 195 2.84 -2.03 -11.61
C SER A 195 3.13 -2.57 -13.02
N PHE A 196 2.34 -2.15 -14.01
CA PHE A 196 2.49 -2.51 -15.42
C PHE A 196 3.29 -1.47 -16.23
N LEU A 197 3.53 -0.29 -15.67
CA LEU A 197 4.42 0.73 -16.26
C LEU A 197 5.87 0.63 -15.77
N LYS A 198 6.16 -0.33 -14.87
CA LYS A 198 7.53 -0.62 -14.42
C LYS A 198 8.41 -1.09 -15.57
N LEU A 199 9.72 -1.05 -15.33
CA LEU A 199 10.73 -1.53 -16.27
C LEU A 199 11.33 -2.87 -15.84
N GLU A 200 11.40 -3.14 -14.53
CA GLU A 200 11.89 -4.39 -13.95
C GLU A 200 10.73 -5.26 -13.44
N TYR A 201 10.81 -6.56 -13.73
CA TYR A 201 9.88 -7.59 -13.30
C TYR A 201 10.63 -8.77 -12.69
N ARG A 202 9.92 -9.52 -11.84
CA ARG A 202 10.42 -10.76 -11.25
C ARG A 202 9.46 -11.90 -11.54
N GLU A 203 10.02 -13.06 -11.82
CA GLU A 203 9.28 -14.28 -12.10
C GLU A 203 9.94 -15.44 -11.34
N ASN A 204 9.12 -16.30 -10.75
CA ASN A 204 9.58 -17.44 -9.97
C ASN A 204 9.17 -18.73 -10.66
N GLU A 205 10.14 -19.61 -10.93
CA GLU A 205 9.90 -20.95 -11.47
C GLU A 205 10.36 -22.00 -10.46
N GLY A 206 9.54 -23.04 -10.23
CA GLY A 206 9.86 -24.13 -9.33
C GLY A 206 9.67 -25.49 -10.00
N ASN A 207 10.59 -26.42 -9.79
CA ASN A 207 10.52 -27.79 -10.32
C ASN A 207 10.39 -28.87 -9.22
N GLY A 208 9.97 -28.46 -8.02
CA GLY A 208 9.86 -29.32 -6.83
C GLY A 208 11.19 -29.62 -6.12
N ARG A 209 12.35 -29.34 -6.74
CA ARG A 209 13.69 -29.53 -6.15
C ARG A 209 14.47 -28.23 -5.98
N ALA A 210 14.22 -27.25 -6.84
CA ALA A 210 14.82 -25.93 -6.79
C ALA A 210 13.77 -24.87 -7.16
N ILE A 211 13.98 -23.67 -6.64
CA ILE A 211 13.25 -22.46 -7.01
C ILE A 211 14.26 -21.53 -7.69
N THR A 212 13.93 -21.10 -8.90
CA THR A 212 14.71 -20.09 -9.63
C THR A 212 13.94 -18.79 -9.64
N ILE A 213 14.59 -17.73 -9.20
CA ILE A 213 14.03 -16.37 -9.19
C ILE A 213 14.71 -15.60 -10.31
N TYR A 214 13.95 -15.28 -11.35
CA TYR A 214 14.41 -14.46 -12.46
C TYR A 214 14.06 -13.01 -12.19
N THR A 215 15.03 -12.12 -12.39
CA THR A 215 14.78 -10.69 -12.56
C THR A 215 15.05 -10.34 -14.01
N PHE A 216 14.11 -9.69 -14.67
CA PHE A 216 14.24 -9.32 -16.08
C PHE A 216 13.69 -7.91 -16.32
N HIS A 217 14.15 -7.30 -17.41
CA HIS A 217 13.78 -5.94 -17.79
C HIS A 217 13.08 -5.95 -19.14
N LEU A 218 12.08 -5.08 -19.29
CA LEU A 218 11.42 -4.87 -20.57
C LEU A 218 12.37 -4.13 -21.54
N TRP A 219 12.10 -4.17 -22.83
CA TRP A 219 12.70 -3.25 -23.80
C TRP A 219 11.58 -2.70 -24.68
N LEU A 220 11.84 -1.62 -25.42
CA LEU A 220 10.83 -0.97 -26.26
C LEU A 220 10.55 -1.78 -27.54
N SER A 221 9.95 -2.97 -27.39
CA SER A 221 9.38 -3.74 -28.50
C SER A 221 8.12 -3.07 -29.04
N ASP A 222 7.66 -3.49 -30.23
CA ASP A 222 6.40 -2.97 -30.80
C ASP A 222 5.19 -3.21 -29.88
N SER A 223 5.18 -4.36 -29.20
CA SER A 223 4.18 -4.73 -28.19
C SER A 223 4.21 -3.77 -27.00
N ILE A 224 5.37 -3.59 -26.37
CA ILE A 224 5.53 -2.67 -25.23
C ILE A 224 5.21 -1.22 -25.63
N LYS A 225 5.67 -0.78 -26.80
CA LYS A 225 5.38 0.54 -27.35
C LYS A 225 3.88 0.76 -27.53
N SER A 226 3.19 -0.23 -28.11
CA SER A 226 1.72 -0.21 -28.27
C SER A 226 1.03 -0.16 -26.92
N PHE A 227 1.44 -1.01 -25.98
CA PHE A 227 0.86 -1.10 -24.64
C PHE A 227 0.97 0.25 -23.90
N ARG A 228 2.17 0.81 -23.82
CA ARG A 228 2.40 2.10 -23.14
C ARG A 228 1.63 3.23 -23.80
N THR A 229 1.61 3.28 -25.14
CA THR A 229 0.81 4.26 -25.89
C THR A 229 -0.67 4.20 -25.52
N LYS A 230 -1.26 3.00 -25.43
CA LYS A 230 -2.67 2.83 -25.01
C LYS A 230 -2.87 3.33 -23.57
N CYS A 231 -1.99 2.97 -22.65
CA CYS A 231 -2.06 3.39 -21.25
C CYS A 231 -2.01 4.91 -21.11
N PHE A 232 -1.05 5.57 -21.74
CA PHE A 232 -0.93 7.02 -21.66
C PHE A 232 -2.04 7.76 -22.41
N ASN A 233 -2.53 7.23 -23.53
CA ASN A 233 -3.71 7.78 -24.21
C ASN A 233 -4.95 7.72 -23.32
N TYR A 234 -5.14 6.65 -22.56
CA TYR A 234 -6.20 6.60 -21.56
C TYR A 234 -6.04 7.69 -20.50
N LEU A 235 -4.82 7.90 -19.97
CA LEU A 235 -4.54 8.96 -18.99
C LEU A 235 -4.74 10.37 -19.59
N LEU A 236 -4.50 10.54 -20.89
CA LEU A 236 -4.79 11.79 -21.60
C LEU A 236 -6.28 12.03 -21.82
N GLN A 237 -7.11 11.00 -21.83
CA GLN A 237 -8.54 11.10 -22.10
C GLN A 237 -9.39 11.11 -20.82
N THR A 238 -8.89 10.55 -19.72
CA THR A 238 -9.66 10.48 -18.47
C THR A 238 -9.98 11.87 -17.93
N VAL A 239 -11.20 12.03 -17.42
CA VAL A 239 -11.66 13.29 -16.78
C VAL A 239 -11.21 13.39 -15.33
N ASN A 240 -10.77 12.28 -14.72
CA ASN A 240 -10.42 12.22 -13.31
C ASN A 240 -8.93 12.51 -13.10
N LYS A 241 -8.61 13.79 -12.85
CA LYS A 241 -7.24 14.27 -12.58
C LYS A 241 -6.58 13.52 -11.41
N SER A 242 -7.33 13.14 -10.37
CA SER A 242 -6.77 12.43 -9.21
C SER A 242 -6.12 11.10 -9.59
N ILE A 243 -6.73 10.36 -10.53
CA ILE A 243 -6.18 9.10 -11.05
C ILE A 243 -4.85 9.34 -11.76
N VAL A 244 -4.80 10.37 -12.61
CA VAL A 244 -3.60 10.75 -13.35
C VAL A 244 -2.45 11.06 -12.38
N LEU A 245 -2.69 11.90 -11.37
CA LEU A 245 -1.70 12.26 -10.37
C LEU A 245 -1.20 11.05 -9.58
N GLN A 246 -2.11 10.19 -9.10
CA GLN A 246 -1.75 8.98 -8.35
C GLN A 246 -0.96 7.97 -9.17
N ILE A 247 -1.18 7.88 -10.48
CA ILE A 247 -0.47 6.95 -11.37
C ILE A 247 0.91 7.52 -11.71
N LEU A 248 0.99 8.79 -12.11
CA LEU A 248 2.26 9.46 -12.43
C LEU A 248 3.22 9.49 -11.23
N TYR A 249 2.71 9.77 -10.03
CA TYR A 249 3.52 9.74 -8.81
C TYR A 249 4.12 8.36 -8.52
N ARG A 250 3.46 7.28 -8.92
CA ARG A 250 3.91 5.89 -8.70
C ARG A 250 4.64 5.28 -9.90
N LEU A 251 4.99 6.08 -10.90
CA LEU A 251 5.89 5.61 -11.95
C LEU A 251 7.20 5.15 -11.33
N ASN A 252 7.71 4.04 -11.85
CA ASN A 252 8.92 3.43 -11.36
C ASN A 252 10.07 3.72 -12.31
N TYR A 253 11.16 4.26 -11.76
CA TYR A 253 12.38 4.59 -12.47
C TYR A 253 13.46 3.60 -12.05
N TYR A 254 14.02 2.88 -13.01
CA TYR A 254 15.05 1.88 -12.79
C TYR A 254 16.11 1.97 -13.88
N GLU A 255 17.39 2.03 -13.50
CA GLU A 255 18.51 2.21 -14.42
C GLU A 255 18.95 0.86 -15.00
N TYR A 256 18.82 0.70 -16.32
CA TYR A 256 19.40 -0.42 -17.06
C TYR A 256 19.58 -0.02 -18.54
N LYS A 257 20.24 -0.88 -19.32
CA LYS A 257 20.69 -0.58 -20.69
C LYS A 257 19.61 0.00 -21.63
N HIS A 258 18.34 -0.36 -21.46
CA HIS A 258 17.24 0.06 -22.35
C HIS A 258 16.17 0.93 -21.66
N SER A 259 16.43 1.43 -20.44
CA SER A 259 15.44 2.28 -19.74
C SER A 259 15.16 3.59 -20.47
N ASP A 260 16.19 4.18 -21.07
CA ASP A 260 16.12 5.48 -21.76
C ASP A 260 15.15 5.44 -22.95
N ASP A 261 15.18 4.38 -23.76
CA ASP A 261 14.30 4.23 -24.93
C ASP A 261 12.82 4.26 -24.53
N ILE A 262 12.46 3.51 -23.48
CA ILE A 262 11.09 3.45 -22.96
C ILE A 262 10.66 4.81 -22.40
N LEU A 263 11.53 5.46 -21.63
CA LEU A 263 11.21 6.74 -20.99
C LEU A 263 11.09 7.87 -22.00
N LYS A 264 11.94 7.91 -23.03
CA LYS A 264 11.82 8.86 -24.15
C LYS A 264 10.48 8.71 -24.87
N HIS A 265 10.01 7.47 -25.07
CA HIS A 265 8.69 7.22 -25.64
C HIS A 265 7.58 7.75 -24.72
N ASP A 266 7.65 7.49 -23.42
CA ASP A 266 6.64 7.93 -22.46
C ASP A 266 6.61 9.45 -22.26
N LEU A 267 7.78 10.11 -22.29
CA LEU A 267 7.93 11.53 -22.02
C LEU A 267 7.08 12.39 -22.93
N HIS A 268 6.94 11.99 -24.20
CA HIS A 268 6.06 12.67 -25.15
C HIS A 268 4.62 12.76 -24.62
N PHE A 269 4.11 11.69 -24.01
CA PHE A 269 2.77 11.68 -23.43
C PHE A 269 2.72 12.38 -22.08
N ILE A 270 3.75 12.22 -21.24
CA ILE A 270 3.84 12.89 -19.95
C ILE A 270 3.76 14.42 -20.14
N TYR A 271 4.46 14.99 -21.13
CA TYR A 271 4.35 16.42 -21.44
C TYR A 271 2.94 16.83 -21.87
N GLN A 272 2.27 16.02 -22.68
CA GLN A 272 0.87 16.30 -23.05
C GLN A 272 -0.05 16.26 -21.81
N ILE A 273 0.18 15.33 -20.89
CA ILE A 273 -0.59 15.22 -19.65
C ILE A 273 -0.35 16.46 -18.77
N ILE A 274 0.90 16.87 -18.60
CA ILE A 274 1.28 18.08 -17.83
C ILE A 274 0.56 19.29 -18.42
N ASN A 275 0.74 19.54 -19.73
CA ASN A 275 0.15 20.69 -20.41
C ASN A 275 -1.39 20.71 -20.35
N LYS A 276 -2.02 19.54 -20.23
CA LYS A 276 -3.48 19.43 -20.18
C LYS A 276 -4.07 19.58 -18.78
N TYR A 277 -3.42 19.01 -17.76
CA TYR A 277 -4.03 18.83 -16.44
C TYR A 277 -3.33 19.59 -15.30
N PHE A 278 -2.07 19.97 -15.47
CA PHE A 278 -1.25 20.50 -14.38
C PHE A 278 -1.28 22.02 -14.36
N SER A 279 -1.19 22.58 -13.15
CA SER A 279 -1.06 24.00 -12.87
C SER A 279 0.14 24.24 -11.95
N PRO A 280 1.00 25.24 -12.24
CA PRO A 280 2.16 25.55 -11.39
C PRO A 280 1.78 26.14 -10.02
N GLU A 281 0.54 26.56 -9.83
CA GLU A 281 0.04 27.09 -8.55
C GLU A 281 -0.46 25.98 -7.61
N GLU A 282 -0.86 24.83 -8.18
CA GLU A 282 -1.45 23.72 -7.43
C GLU A 282 -0.36 22.84 -6.79
N PHE A 283 -0.55 22.52 -5.51
CA PHE A 283 0.43 21.75 -4.77
C PHE A 283 0.60 20.33 -5.30
N GLU A 284 -0.48 19.58 -5.53
CA GLU A 284 -0.35 18.19 -5.99
C GLU A 284 0.34 18.09 -7.34
N ASP A 285 0.11 19.05 -8.22
CA ASP A 285 0.69 19.07 -9.56
C ASP A 285 2.20 19.29 -9.48
N CYS A 286 2.63 20.30 -8.70
CA CYS A 286 4.05 20.53 -8.43
C CYS A 286 4.68 19.29 -7.78
N PHE A 287 4.03 18.73 -6.76
CA PHE A 287 4.54 17.58 -6.01
C PHE A 287 4.71 16.33 -6.89
N VAL A 288 3.73 16.02 -7.74
CA VAL A 288 3.76 14.86 -8.64
C VAL A 288 4.79 15.07 -9.75
N LEU A 289 4.81 16.25 -10.37
CA LEU A 289 5.75 16.57 -11.44
C LEU A 289 7.18 16.49 -10.94
N GLN A 290 7.49 17.06 -9.77
CA GLN A 290 8.85 17.05 -9.25
C GLN A 290 9.31 15.62 -8.92
N ASN A 291 8.44 14.74 -8.42
CA ASN A 291 8.74 13.32 -8.28
C ASN A 291 9.02 12.63 -9.62
N VAL A 292 8.31 13.01 -10.70
CA VAL A 292 8.61 12.52 -12.06
C VAL A 292 9.98 13.02 -12.51
N LEU A 293 10.28 14.31 -12.35
CA LEU A 293 11.56 14.91 -12.75
C LEU A 293 12.74 14.36 -11.95
N GLU A 294 12.58 14.12 -10.64
CA GLU A 294 13.57 13.41 -9.80
C GLU A 294 13.91 12.02 -10.37
N GLY A 295 12.89 11.31 -10.89
CA GLY A 295 13.06 10.03 -11.57
C GLY A 295 13.83 10.12 -12.89
N LEU A 296 13.59 11.17 -13.68
CA LEU A 296 14.33 11.45 -14.91
C LEU A 296 15.77 11.86 -14.62
N ASP A 297 15.99 12.71 -13.62
CA ASP A 297 17.31 13.12 -13.12
C ASP A 297 18.11 11.88 -12.71
N TRP A 298 17.49 10.96 -11.98
CA TRP A 298 18.12 9.71 -11.53
C TRP A 298 18.63 8.87 -12.71
N LEU A 299 17.88 8.84 -13.81
CA LEU A 299 18.18 8.08 -15.01
C LEU A 299 18.94 8.88 -16.08
N LYS A 300 19.27 10.15 -15.79
CA LYS A 300 19.97 11.06 -16.70
C LYS A 300 19.26 11.21 -18.04
N VAL A 301 17.93 11.23 -18.02
CA VAL A 301 17.10 11.49 -19.21
C VAL A 301 16.86 12.98 -19.31
N ASP A 302 17.21 13.57 -20.46
CA ASP A 302 17.06 15.01 -20.67
C ASP A 302 15.59 15.44 -20.72
N TYR A 303 15.28 16.55 -20.06
CA TYR A 303 13.99 17.22 -20.08
C TYR A 303 14.17 18.75 -20.03
N SER A 304 13.13 19.51 -20.38
CA SER A 304 13.14 20.99 -20.29
C SER A 304 13.26 21.45 -18.83
N ASN A 305 14.39 22.10 -18.51
CA ASN A 305 14.67 22.61 -17.17
C ASN A 305 13.71 23.74 -16.75
N GLU A 306 13.10 24.43 -17.71
CA GLU A 306 12.13 25.49 -17.48
C GLU A 306 10.94 24.98 -16.66
N ILE A 307 10.43 23.78 -17.01
CA ILE A 307 9.29 23.15 -16.33
C ILE A 307 9.57 22.94 -14.83
N LYS A 308 10.81 22.58 -14.49
CA LYS A 308 11.23 22.39 -13.09
C LYS A 308 11.14 23.67 -12.27
N SER A 309 11.48 24.80 -12.88
CA SER A 309 11.44 26.11 -12.24
C SER A 309 10.03 26.71 -12.19
N GLU A 310 9.20 26.40 -13.19
CA GLU A 310 7.82 26.88 -13.31
C GLU A 310 6.91 26.25 -12.24
N TYR A 311 7.03 24.94 -12.03
CA TYR A 311 6.21 24.18 -11.08
C TYR A 311 6.81 24.18 -9.68
N ASN A 312 6.66 25.32 -8.99
CA ASN A 312 7.29 25.57 -7.70
C ASN A 312 6.38 26.39 -6.75
N SER A 313 5.17 25.90 -6.51
CA SER A 313 4.19 26.57 -5.62
C SER A 313 4.73 26.79 -4.21
N LYS A 314 4.21 27.80 -3.48
CA LYS A 314 4.65 28.11 -2.11
C LYS A 314 4.49 26.92 -1.16
N LEU A 315 3.40 26.17 -1.29
CA LEU A 315 3.14 25.00 -0.46
C LEU A 315 4.14 23.86 -0.79
N TYR A 316 4.52 23.72 -2.06
CA TYR A 316 5.54 22.76 -2.48
C TYR A 316 6.94 23.14 -1.94
N GLN A 317 7.31 24.42 -2.00
CA GLN A 317 8.58 24.89 -1.40
C GLN A 317 8.67 24.58 0.09
N LEU A 318 7.57 24.76 0.83
CA LEU A 318 7.51 24.36 2.24
C LEU A 318 7.61 22.84 2.40
N ALA A 319 6.90 22.06 1.57
CA ALA A 319 7.01 20.61 1.62
C ALA A 319 8.45 20.14 1.37
N GLU A 320 9.18 20.80 0.47
CA GLU A 320 10.60 20.54 0.29
C GLU A 320 11.39 20.87 1.55
N VAL A 321 11.15 21.99 2.25
CA VAL A 321 11.78 22.29 3.59
C VAL A 321 11.57 21.17 4.59
N LEU A 322 10.38 20.60 4.59
CA LEU A 322 10.04 19.52 5.51
C LEU A 322 10.55 18.15 5.04
N LYS A 323 10.88 17.95 3.76
CA LYS A 323 11.39 16.68 3.24
C LYS A 323 12.87 16.56 3.59
N ARG A 324 13.27 15.47 4.26
CA ARG A 324 14.69 15.21 4.57
C ARG A 324 15.54 15.00 3.31
N ASP A 325 14.94 14.34 2.32
CA ASP A 325 15.63 13.75 1.17
C ASP A 325 15.69 14.68 -0.05
N ARG A 326 15.73 16.01 0.16
CA ARG A 326 15.69 17.05 -0.90
C ARG A 326 16.63 16.75 -2.07
N LYS A 327 17.78 16.21 -1.74
CA LYS A 327 18.86 15.86 -2.66
C LYS A 327 19.61 14.73 -2.01
N ARG A 328 19.18 13.49 -2.21
CA ARG A 328 19.95 12.29 -1.87
C ARG A 328 21.29 12.36 -2.60
N LYS A 329 22.23 13.13 -2.04
CA LYS A 329 23.58 13.26 -2.59
C LYS A 329 24.19 11.92 -2.27
N ARG A 330 24.46 11.12 -3.32
CA ARG A 330 25.02 9.75 -3.22
C ARG A 330 26.26 9.64 -2.31
N GLU A 331 26.83 10.76 -1.90
CA GLU A 331 28.06 10.92 -1.14
C GLU A 331 27.85 11.13 0.37
N LEU A 332 26.67 11.53 0.85
CA LEU A 332 26.43 11.79 2.29
C LEU A 332 25.83 10.58 3.00
N GLY A 333 26.30 10.32 4.22
CA GLY A 333 25.74 9.29 5.09
C GLY A 333 24.42 9.74 5.71
N TRP A 334 23.53 8.77 6.01
CA TRP A 334 22.20 9.03 6.60
C TRP A 334 22.24 9.94 7.84
N GLN A 335 23.22 9.75 8.73
CA GLN A 335 23.35 10.55 9.95
C GLN A 335 23.75 12.00 9.68
N GLU A 336 24.51 12.25 8.62
CA GLU A 336 24.97 13.59 8.25
C GLU A 336 23.84 14.38 7.61
N GLU A 337 23.07 13.74 6.72
CA GLU A 337 21.86 14.33 6.14
C GLU A 337 20.85 14.72 7.22
N GLU A 338 20.62 13.84 8.21
CA GLU A 338 19.73 14.11 9.34
C GLU A 338 20.19 15.34 10.15
N LYS A 339 21.49 15.46 10.44
CA LYS A 339 22.02 16.63 11.18
C LYS A 339 21.87 17.93 10.40
N ILE A 340 22.12 17.91 9.09
CA ILE A 340 21.96 19.08 8.22
C ILE A 340 20.49 19.49 8.21
N HIS A 341 19.58 18.55 8.00
CA HIS A 341 18.14 18.83 7.95
C HIS A 341 17.61 19.38 9.29
N GLN A 342 18.04 18.81 10.42
CA GLN A 342 17.69 19.33 11.74
C GLN A 342 18.15 20.78 11.96
N LYS A 343 19.35 21.12 11.47
CA LYS A 343 19.88 22.49 11.52
C LYS A 343 19.07 23.44 10.63
N GLU A 344 18.76 23.04 9.40
CA GLU A 344 17.94 23.83 8.48
C GLU A 344 16.55 24.12 9.06
N LEU A 345 15.90 23.14 9.69
CA LEU A 345 14.60 23.32 10.34
C LEU A 345 14.69 24.25 11.55
N LYS A 346 15.79 24.20 12.31
CA LYS A 346 16.02 25.12 13.43
C LYS A 346 16.18 26.55 12.95
N GLU A 347 16.97 26.76 11.89
CA GLU A 347 17.17 28.08 11.27
C GLU A 347 15.88 28.61 10.65
N TYR A 348 15.11 27.77 9.97
CA TYR A 348 13.83 28.15 9.36
C TYR A 348 12.83 28.68 10.39
N CYS A 349 12.81 28.11 11.61
CA CYS A 349 11.87 28.46 12.67
C CYS A 349 12.41 29.49 13.68
N SER A 350 13.60 30.06 13.50
CA SER A 350 14.29 30.83 14.56
C SER A 350 13.49 32.04 15.10
N ASP A 351 12.77 32.72 14.21
CA ASP A 351 12.06 33.98 14.50
C ASP A 351 10.54 33.77 14.49
N PHE A 352 10.10 32.56 14.83
CA PHE A 352 8.68 32.22 14.82
C PHE A 352 8.01 32.64 16.12
N ASP A 353 6.88 33.31 15.99
CA ASP A 353 5.92 33.46 17.07
C ASP A 353 4.79 32.43 16.91
N ILE A 354 3.82 32.45 17.83
CA ILE A 354 2.70 31.50 17.79
C ILE A 354 1.83 31.64 16.54
N SER A 355 1.73 32.83 15.94
CA SER A 355 0.95 33.05 14.72
C SER A 355 1.63 32.42 13.51
N LYS A 356 2.96 32.54 13.40
CA LYS A 356 3.75 31.86 12.38
C LYS A 356 3.68 30.34 12.54
N TYR A 357 3.71 29.81 13.77
CA TYR A 357 3.48 28.38 14.00
C TYR A 357 2.07 27.93 13.58
N ASP A 358 1.02 28.72 13.85
CA ASP A 358 -0.32 28.40 13.37
C ASP A 358 -0.41 28.35 11.84
N SER A 359 0.23 29.30 11.16
CA SER A 359 0.32 29.30 9.70
C SER A 359 1.10 28.10 9.16
N LEU A 360 2.26 27.79 9.76
CA LEU A 360 3.07 26.61 9.42
C LEU A 360 2.26 25.32 9.57
N PHE A 361 1.61 25.12 10.71
CA PHE A 361 0.81 23.93 10.98
C PHE A 361 -0.40 23.84 10.04
N THR A 362 -1.04 24.95 9.72
CA THR A 362 -2.11 24.98 8.71
C THR A 362 -1.60 24.48 7.35
N ASN A 363 -0.44 24.96 6.91
CA ASN A 363 0.17 24.51 5.67
C ASN A 363 0.64 23.05 5.73
N VAL A 364 1.21 22.59 6.84
CA VAL A 364 1.62 21.19 7.02
C VAL A 364 0.39 20.27 6.98
N SER A 365 -0.73 20.68 7.56
CA SER A 365 -1.98 19.92 7.50
C SER A 365 -2.46 19.74 6.06
N LEU A 366 -2.40 20.81 5.24
CA LEU A 366 -2.73 20.76 3.82
C LEU A 366 -1.76 19.83 3.07
N ILE A 367 -0.45 19.97 3.29
CA ILE A 367 0.58 19.08 2.71
C ILE A 367 0.26 17.62 3.03
N LEU A 368 -0.01 17.30 4.30
CA LEU A 368 -0.32 15.94 4.73
C LEU A 368 -1.58 15.37 4.07
N GLU A 369 -2.63 16.18 3.91
CA GLU A 369 -3.85 15.79 3.20
C GLU A 369 -3.56 15.42 1.73
N HIS A 370 -2.88 16.31 1.02
CA HIS A 370 -2.53 16.11 -0.38
C HIS A 370 -1.55 14.94 -0.59
N VAL A 371 -0.55 14.80 0.27
CA VAL A 371 0.40 13.67 0.24
C VAL A 371 -0.33 12.35 0.52
N LYS A 372 -1.27 12.30 1.48
CA LYS A 372 -2.09 11.10 1.72
C LYS A 372 -2.89 10.72 0.48
N LYS A 373 -3.49 11.69 -0.21
CA LYS A 373 -4.28 11.49 -1.43
C LYS A 373 -3.46 10.95 -2.60
N VAL A 374 -2.24 11.48 -2.82
CA VAL A 374 -1.41 11.12 -3.98
C VAL A 374 -0.48 9.93 -3.69
N SER A 375 0.21 9.94 -2.54
CA SER A 375 1.26 8.97 -2.19
C SER A 375 0.77 7.83 -1.30
N ARG A 376 -0.51 7.82 -0.92
CA ARG A 376 -1.12 6.84 0.01
C ARG A 376 -0.44 6.77 1.36
N GLY A 377 0.08 7.89 1.84
CA GLY A 377 0.71 7.97 3.14
C GLY A 377 2.17 7.50 3.21
N ASN A 378 2.74 6.94 2.13
CA ASN A 378 4.13 6.45 2.14
C ASN A 378 5.19 7.51 2.51
N LEU A 379 4.87 8.80 2.37
CA LEU A 379 5.74 9.92 2.76
C LEU A 379 5.25 10.72 3.97
N VAL A 380 4.08 10.40 4.54
CA VAL A 380 3.52 11.13 5.69
C VAL A 380 4.49 11.13 6.86
N TRP A 381 5.14 9.99 7.11
CA TRP A 381 6.12 9.85 8.19
C TRP A 381 7.30 10.84 8.07
N GLN A 382 7.68 11.27 6.87
CA GLN A 382 8.77 12.23 6.68
C GLN A 382 8.38 13.61 7.20
N TYR A 383 7.17 14.06 6.87
CA TYR A 383 6.63 15.34 7.34
C TYR A 383 6.34 15.31 8.84
N GLU A 384 5.81 14.20 9.36
CA GLU A 384 5.61 13.98 10.80
C GLU A 384 6.95 13.99 11.55
N ASN A 385 8.00 13.40 10.99
CA ASN A 385 9.34 13.46 11.58
C ASN A 385 9.88 14.88 11.66
N SER A 386 9.66 15.69 10.62
CA SER A 386 10.04 17.10 10.61
C SER A 386 9.29 17.91 11.67
N LEU A 387 8.01 17.62 11.90
CA LEU A 387 7.28 18.20 13.03
C LEU A 387 7.90 17.80 14.37
N ASN A 388 8.29 16.54 14.56
CA ASN A 388 8.97 16.12 15.78
C ASN A 388 10.26 16.92 16.02
N THR A 389 11.06 17.12 14.97
CA THR A 389 12.27 17.96 15.03
C THR A 389 11.93 19.41 15.37
N ILE A 390 10.91 20.00 14.73
CA ILE A 390 10.48 21.38 14.99
C ILE A 390 10.04 21.56 16.45
N PHE A 391 9.20 20.65 16.96
CA PHE A 391 8.75 20.67 18.36
C PHE A 391 9.90 20.43 19.34
N GLY A 392 10.81 19.50 19.02
CA GLY A 392 12.00 19.23 19.83
C GLY A 392 12.93 20.44 19.93
N ASN A 393 13.20 21.10 18.79
CA ASN A 393 13.99 22.33 18.75
C ASN A 393 13.32 23.44 19.56
N LEU A 394 12.00 23.62 19.42
CA LEU A 394 11.25 24.63 20.15
C LEU A 394 11.27 24.39 21.66
N ALA A 395 11.19 23.12 22.09
CA ALA A 395 11.30 22.72 23.49
C ALA A 395 12.65 23.10 24.12
N GLU A 396 13.74 23.07 23.34
CA GLU A 396 15.09 23.46 23.77
C GLU A 396 15.31 24.99 23.76
N THR A 397 14.62 25.73 22.89
CA THR A 397 14.89 27.18 22.71
C THR A 397 13.92 28.08 23.46
N ASP A 398 12.63 27.74 23.48
CA ASP A 398 11.58 28.51 24.15
C ASP A 398 10.46 27.59 24.66
N ALA A 399 10.61 27.17 25.92
CA ALA A 399 9.67 26.27 26.58
C ALA A 399 8.23 26.83 26.68
N ASN A 400 8.05 28.15 26.78
CA ASN A 400 6.72 28.75 26.86
C ASN A 400 6.04 28.76 25.49
N LEU A 401 6.78 29.08 24.45
CA LEU A 401 6.28 29.00 23.08
C LEU A 401 6.01 27.54 22.67
N PHE A 402 6.85 26.60 23.11
CA PHE A 402 6.61 25.16 22.97
C PHE A 402 5.25 24.76 23.54
N LEU A 403 4.95 25.11 24.80
CA LEU A 403 3.66 24.78 25.43
C LEU A 403 2.47 25.37 24.66
N LYS A 404 2.60 26.60 24.13
CA LYS A 404 1.57 27.22 23.29
C LYS A 404 1.38 26.49 21.97
N ALA A 405 2.47 26.18 21.26
CA ALA A 405 2.44 25.46 19.99
C ALA A 405 1.91 24.03 20.16
N LEU A 406 2.25 23.36 21.26
CA LEU A 406 1.77 22.01 21.57
C LEU A 406 0.27 22.01 21.88
N ASN A 407 -0.21 22.98 22.66
CA ASN A 407 -1.64 23.17 22.90
C ASN A 407 -2.40 23.47 21.60
N LEU A 408 -1.80 24.25 20.69
CA LEU A 408 -2.35 24.50 19.37
C LEU A 408 -2.47 23.20 18.55
N ASN A 409 -1.45 22.35 18.58
CA ASN A 409 -1.51 21.03 17.95
C ASN A 409 -2.68 20.21 18.52
N PHE A 410 -2.80 20.07 19.84
CA PHE A 410 -3.86 19.25 20.46
C PHE A 410 -5.28 19.75 20.18
N ARG A 411 -5.47 21.07 20.02
CA ARG A 411 -6.80 21.66 19.81
C ARG A 411 -7.24 21.72 18.35
N LYS A 412 -6.29 21.94 17.43
CA LYS A 412 -6.60 22.27 16.03
C LYS A 412 -6.13 21.23 15.01
N PHE A 413 -4.97 20.62 15.21
CA PHE A 413 -4.29 19.87 14.14
C PHE A 413 -4.15 18.36 14.41
N SER A 414 -3.90 17.98 15.65
CA SER A 414 -3.75 16.59 16.09
C SER A 414 -2.70 15.81 15.29
N PHE A 415 -1.54 16.43 15.01
CA PHE A 415 -0.43 15.75 14.36
C PHE A 415 0.07 14.57 15.20
N ASN A 416 0.49 13.51 14.51
CA ASN A 416 1.11 12.34 15.13
C ASN A 416 2.55 12.68 15.54
N LEU A 417 2.70 13.16 16.77
CA LEU A 417 3.99 13.53 17.34
C LEU A 417 4.56 12.39 18.19
N ASN A 418 5.88 12.23 18.14
CA ASN A 418 6.62 11.42 19.08
C ASN A 418 6.73 12.16 20.42
N HIS A 419 5.69 12.01 21.25
CA HIS A 419 5.59 12.65 22.56
C HIS A 419 6.77 12.31 23.48
N THR A 420 7.26 11.07 23.46
CA THR A 420 8.44 10.68 24.26
C THR A 420 9.67 11.49 23.86
N TYR A 421 9.92 11.67 22.55
CA TYR A 421 11.05 12.48 22.08
C TYR A 421 10.92 13.94 22.50
N ILE A 422 9.79 14.59 22.21
CA ILE A 422 9.64 16.03 22.46
C ILE A 422 9.56 16.36 23.96
N PHE A 423 8.95 15.49 24.78
CA PHE A 423 8.89 15.70 26.24
C PHE A 423 10.26 15.51 26.88
N ASN A 424 11.06 14.54 26.43
CA ASN A 424 12.44 14.41 26.89
C ASN A 424 13.25 15.69 26.62
N ARG A 425 13.13 16.29 25.43
CA ARG A 425 13.79 17.57 25.09
C ARG A 425 13.30 18.73 25.97
N PHE A 426 11.99 18.79 26.20
CA PHE A 426 11.40 19.80 27.09
C PHE A 426 11.92 19.68 28.52
N PHE A 427 11.92 18.48 29.11
CA PHE A 427 12.36 18.27 30.49
C PHE A 427 13.87 18.44 30.69
N GLN A 428 14.68 18.25 29.64
CA GLN A 428 16.11 18.58 29.68
C GLN A 428 16.36 20.08 29.84
N THR A 429 15.44 20.93 29.37
CA THR A 429 15.64 22.39 29.32
C THR A 429 14.81 23.13 30.37
N ALA A 430 13.55 22.74 30.57
CA ALA A 430 12.59 23.41 31.43
C ALA A 430 11.85 22.44 32.37
N PRO A 431 12.56 21.64 33.20
CA PRO A 431 11.94 20.68 34.11
C PRO A 431 10.96 21.31 35.11
N GLN A 432 11.17 22.57 35.47
CA GLN A 432 10.31 23.33 36.38
C GLN A 432 8.89 23.56 35.84
N LEU A 433 8.70 23.51 34.51
CA LEU A 433 7.39 23.73 33.87
C LEU A 433 6.59 22.42 33.69
N TYR A 434 6.92 21.39 34.48
CA TYR A 434 6.28 20.07 34.38
C TYR A 434 4.76 20.13 34.56
N PHE A 435 4.29 21.02 35.44
CA PHE A 435 2.88 21.07 35.80
C PHE A 435 2.04 21.77 34.73
N GLU A 436 2.60 22.75 34.04
CA GLU A 436 2.02 23.38 32.86
C GLU A 436 1.85 22.36 31.73
N LEU A 437 2.88 21.55 31.46
CA LEU A 437 2.78 20.46 30.49
C LEU A 437 1.73 19.43 30.92
N TYR A 438 1.73 19.03 32.19
CA TYR A 438 0.73 18.10 32.74
C TYR A 438 -0.71 18.61 32.52
N LYS A 439 -0.98 19.89 32.79
CA LYS A 439 -2.30 20.50 32.56
C LYS A 439 -2.75 20.40 31.11
N LEU A 440 -1.83 20.51 30.15
CA LEU A 440 -2.17 20.39 28.73
C LEU A 440 -2.53 18.95 28.33
N ILE A 441 -1.90 17.95 28.94
CA ILE A 441 -2.07 16.55 28.55
C ILE A 441 -3.09 15.78 29.40
N ASN A 442 -3.52 16.32 30.53
CA ASN A 442 -4.39 15.60 31.49
C ASN A 442 -5.70 15.10 30.86
N GLY A 443 -6.23 15.80 29.86
CA GLY A 443 -7.44 15.40 29.12
C GLY A 443 -7.19 14.50 27.91
N LEU A 444 -5.94 14.11 27.64
CA LEU A 444 -5.57 13.34 26.45
C LEU A 444 -5.55 11.83 26.73
N ASN A 445 -5.32 11.05 25.67
CA ASN A 445 -5.27 9.60 25.74
C ASN A 445 -4.12 9.07 26.63
N ALA A 446 -4.26 7.82 27.09
CA ALA A 446 -3.31 7.17 27.98
C ALA A 446 -1.88 7.10 27.39
N ASN A 447 -1.74 6.94 26.08
CA ASN A 447 -0.43 6.87 25.44
C ASN A 447 0.37 8.16 25.63
N THR A 448 -0.25 9.32 25.39
CA THR A 448 0.40 10.63 25.63
C THR A 448 0.80 10.81 27.09
N LYS A 449 -0.07 10.39 28.03
CA LYS A 449 0.22 10.43 29.46
C LYS A 449 1.40 9.51 29.82
N PHE A 450 1.47 8.31 29.25
CA PHE A 450 2.63 7.43 29.45
C PHE A 450 3.92 8.02 28.94
N CYS A 451 3.93 8.65 27.76
CA CYS A 451 5.10 9.38 27.29
C CYS A 451 5.56 10.43 28.32
N PHE A 452 4.63 11.18 28.90
CA PHE A 452 4.96 12.14 29.97
C PHE A 452 5.54 11.46 31.21
N HIS A 453 4.88 10.41 31.72
CA HIS A 453 5.36 9.69 32.89
C HIS A 453 6.69 8.98 32.65
N GLN A 454 7.00 8.54 31.43
CA GLN A 454 8.30 7.97 31.08
C GLN A 454 9.40 9.03 31.13
N THR A 455 9.11 10.24 30.65
CA THR A 455 10.10 11.30 30.42
C THR A 455 10.33 12.24 31.62
N ILE A 456 9.33 12.44 32.48
CA ILE A 456 9.46 13.36 33.62
C ILE A 456 10.52 12.88 34.63
N ASN A 457 11.36 13.80 35.11
CA ASN A 457 12.17 13.58 36.29
C ASN A 457 11.41 14.08 37.54
N VAL A 458 11.00 13.15 38.40
CA VAL A 458 10.24 13.42 39.62
C VAL A 458 11.04 14.13 40.71
N ASP A 459 12.37 14.15 40.62
CA ASP A 459 13.20 14.91 41.56
C ASP A 459 12.89 16.42 41.51
N ASN A 460 12.32 16.89 40.39
CA ASN A 460 11.91 18.29 40.19
C ASN A 460 10.43 18.56 40.56
N VAL A 461 9.72 17.58 41.11
CA VAL A 461 8.27 17.65 41.37
C VAL A 461 8.01 17.91 42.86
N SER A 462 7.13 18.88 43.15
CA SER A 462 6.68 19.14 44.52
C SER A 462 5.95 17.93 45.12
N GLY A 463 6.05 17.73 46.44
CA GLY A 463 5.43 16.59 47.12
C GLY A 463 3.91 16.47 46.89
N GLU A 464 3.19 17.60 46.85
CA GLU A 464 1.76 17.64 46.52
C GLU A 464 1.47 17.15 45.09
N HIS A 465 2.25 17.60 44.12
CA HIS A 465 2.08 17.20 42.72
C HIS A 465 2.54 15.76 42.48
N LEU A 466 3.51 15.24 43.26
CA LEU A 466 4.03 13.90 43.09
C LEU A 466 2.94 12.84 43.31
N SER A 467 2.15 12.99 44.37
CA SER A 467 0.99 12.13 44.65
C SER A 467 -0.08 12.21 43.56
N LEU A 468 -0.36 13.42 43.06
CA LEU A 468 -1.29 13.64 41.95
C LEU A 468 -0.84 12.93 40.68
N LEU A 469 0.43 13.09 40.28
CA LEU A 469 0.98 12.46 39.08
C LEU A 469 0.98 10.94 39.20
N TYR A 470 1.23 10.39 40.40
CA TYR A 470 1.14 8.96 40.61
C TYR A 470 -0.30 8.43 40.49
N SER A 471 -1.28 9.16 41.03
CA SER A 471 -2.70 8.82 40.82
C SER A 471 -3.06 8.83 39.33
N ASP A 472 -2.62 9.85 38.58
CA ASP A 472 -2.85 9.95 37.14
C ASP A 472 -2.22 8.79 36.36
N LEU A 473 -1.03 8.34 36.76
CA LEU A 473 -0.39 7.15 36.17
C LEU A 473 -1.27 5.91 36.36
N LEU A 474 -1.75 5.65 37.59
CA LEU A 474 -2.60 4.51 37.88
C LEU A 474 -3.92 4.57 37.09
N ASP A 475 -4.53 5.74 37.02
CA ASP A 475 -5.78 5.93 36.28
C ASP A 475 -5.58 5.78 34.76
N SER A 476 -4.43 6.21 34.25
CA SER A 476 -4.03 5.98 32.85
C SER A 476 -3.92 4.49 32.53
N ILE A 477 -3.32 3.69 33.42
CA ILE A 477 -3.24 2.22 33.28
C ILE A 477 -4.64 1.58 33.34
N LYS A 478 -5.49 2.05 34.27
CA LYS A 478 -6.90 1.64 34.35
C LYS A 478 -7.72 2.03 33.12
N SER A 479 -7.33 3.03 32.34
CA SER A 479 -8.04 3.45 31.12
C SER A 479 -7.66 2.68 29.83
N LEU A 480 -6.63 1.82 29.88
CA LEU A 480 -6.19 1.04 28.72
C LEU A 480 -7.23 0.00 28.23
N ASN A 481 -7.88 0.23 27.10
CA ASN A 481 -8.92 -0.68 26.59
C ASN A 481 -8.40 -1.79 25.66
N LEU A 482 -7.10 -1.79 25.35
CA LEU A 482 -6.44 -2.73 24.45
C LEU A 482 -5.18 -3.28 25.12
N GLN A 483 -4.69 -4.41 24.61
CA GLN A 483 -3.40 -4.96 25.00
C GLN A 483 -2.30 -3.93 24.72
N TYR A 484 -1.76 -3.33 25.78
CA TYR A 484 -0.67 -2.36 25.70
C TYR A 484 0.65 -3.05 25.99
N VAL A 485 1.61 -2.93 25.08
CA VAL A 485 2.96 -3.48 25.27
C VAL A 485 3.80 -2.44 25.99
N PHE A 486 4.04 -2.67 27.28
CA PHE A 486 5.02 -1.90 28.03
C PHE A 486 6.43 -2.37 27.66
N TRP A 487 7.12 -1.62 26.81
CA TRP A 487 8.50 -1.91 26.44
C TRP A 487 9.48 -1.71 27.60
N ASP A 488 9.15 -0.81 28.52
CA ASP A 488 9.92 -0.53 29.73
C ASP A 488 8.98 -0.03 30.84
N LEU A 489 8.90 -0.77 31.95
CA LEU A 489 8.16 -0.37 33.16
C LEU A 489 9.08 0.23 34.23
N THR A 490 10.40 0.23 34.04
CA THR A 490 11.35 0.69 35.06
C THR A 490 11.18 2.17 35.39
N PHE A 491 10.57 2.96 34.50
CA PHE A 491 10.26 4.35 34.78
C PHE A 491 9.35 4.53 36.00
N VAL A 492 8.51 3.54 36.37
CA VAL A 492 7.59 3.67 37.52
C VAL A 492 8.34 3.70 38.85
N SER A 493 9.54 3.12 38.90
CA SER A 493 10.42 3.12 40.08
C SER A 493 10.77 4.52 40.57
N LYS A 494 10.65 5.54 39.70
CA LYS A 494 10.87 6.93 40.07
C LYS A 494 9.89 7.39 41.17
N TYR A 495 8.70 6.80 41.24
CA TYR A 495 7.69 7.12 42.26
C TYR A 495 7.94 6.48 43.64
N LYS A 496 9.11 5.85 43.87
CA LYS A 496 9.47 5.25 45.16
C LYS A 496 9.47 6.23 46.35
N ALA A 497 9.50 7.53 46.08
CA ALA A 497 9.35 8.56 47.11
C ALA A 497 7.94 8.60 47.72
N ILE A 498 6.94 7.96 47.09
CA ILE A 498 5.56 7.86 47.59
C ILE A 498 5.36 6.59 48.43
N LYS A 499 5.89 5.45 47.94
CA LYS A 499 5.73 4.13 48.54
C LYS A 499 6.85 3.19 48.09
N GLU A 500 7.00 2.05 48.76
CA GLU A 500 8.01 1.06 48.39
C GLU A 500 7.85 0.59 46.94
N GLU A 501 8.97 0.43 46.24
CA GLU A 501 8.97 0.11 44.81
C GLU A 501 8.18 -1.18 44.50
N LYS A 502 8.31 -2.20 45.36
CA LYS A 502 7.55 -3.45 45.26
C LYS A 502 6.03 -3.21 45.29
N GLU A 503 5.56 -2.28 46.10
CA GLU A 503 4.13 -1.94 46.22
C GLU A 503 3.62 -1.26 44.94
N ILE A 504 4.43 -0.36 44.36
CA ILE A 504 4.13 0.28 43.07
C ILE A 504 3.94 -0.77 41.97
N TYR A 505 4.90 -1.70 41.82
CA TYR A 505 4.79 -2.76 40.83
C TYR A 505 3.59 -3.68 41.09
N SER A 506 3.31 -3.98 42.36
CA SER A 506 2.17 -4.83 42.74
C SER A 506 0.85 -4.18 42.33
N GLU A 507 0.64 -2.90 42.62
CA GLU A 507 -0.58 -2.18 42.24
C GLU A 507 -0.78 -2.11 40.73
N ILE A 508 0.29 -1.83 39.98
CA ILE A 508 0.24 -1.77 38.51
C ILE A 508 -0.10 -3.15 37.94
N LEU A 509 0.52 -4.21 38.46
CA LEU A 509 0.24 -5.59 38.05
C LEU A 509 -1.19 -6.01 38.38
N GLU A 510 -1.73 -5.65 39.55
CA GLU A 510 -3.11 -5.92 39.92
C GLU A 510 -4.10 -5.26 38.95
N ILE A 511 -3.87 -3.98 38.60
CA ILE A 511 -4.68 -3.27 37.62
C ILE A 511 -4.62 -3.98 36.26
N ALA A 512 -3.42 -4.35 35.80
CA ALA A 512 -3.25 -5.03 34.52
C ALA A 512 -3.92 -6.42 34.50
N LEU A 513 -3.76 -7.21 35.56
CA LEU A 513 -4.34 -8.54 35.71
C LEU A 513 -5.88 -8.50 35.79
N SER A 514 -6.46 -7.46 36.40
CA SER A 514 -7.91 -7.29 36.47
C SER A 514 -8.57 -7.24 35.09
N LYS A 515 -7.84 -6.75 34.08
CA LYS A 515 -8.30 -6.64 32.69
C LYS A 515 -8.09 -7.88 31.84
N ILE A 516 -7.26 -8.83 32.28
CA ILE A 516 -7.10 -10.13 31.60
C ILE A 516 -8.24 -11.09 32.00
N LYS A 517 -8.85 -10.86 33.16
CA LYS A 517 -9.97 -11.67 33.68
C LYS A 517 -11.35 -11.24 33.18
N THR A 518 -11.43 -10.13 32.44
CA THR A 518 -12.63 -9.65 31.74
C THR A 518 -12.45 -9.85 30.25
#